data_AF-A0A482RRK9-F1
#
_entry.id   AF-A0A482RRK9-F1
#
_cell.length_a   1.000
_cell.length_b   1.000
_cell.length_c   1.000
_cell.angle_alpha   90.00
_cell.angle_beta   90.00
_cell.angle_gamma   90.00
#
_symmetry.space_group_name_H-M   'P 1'
#
loop_
_entity.id
_entity.type
_entity.pdbx_description
1 polymer ?
#
loop_
_entity_poly.entity_id
_entity_poly.type
_entity_poly.pdbx_seq_one_letter_code
_entity_poly.pdbx_strand_id
1 'polypeptide(L)'
;MDGQCTSPVVSMLPLNALNHPEIRTAGAKLRLHFAFNSALNTGLNGLYRSTFTNDAGNQVSIVTTQFEATYARRAFPCFDEPAYKANFSLTVDGIPPSYTALGNMPPVSNATNADGTYTVTFGTTPRMSTYLLAFVTAPMVSVTTTAGVHNVTVSVYAVARADNAYKIAYALDSSARVLDYFEATFDLAFPLPKIDMVAIPDFAAGAMESTCTARCAAPRVACCSAHARDDVPVRACVQTGASSRTAKRRCWAMRPSPPPPSCSASRWW
;
A
#
# COMPACT_ATOMS: atom_id res chain seq x y z
N MET A 1 6.42 -44.20 9.86
CA MET A 1 7.04 -42.89 9.66
C MET A 1 5.96 -41.86 9.94
N ASP A 2 5.74 -41.48 11.19
CA ASP A 2 4.78 -40.43 11.54
C ASP A 2 5.28 -39.71 12.79
N GLY A 3 6.12 -38.70 12.57
CA GLY A 3 6.61 -37.81 13.61
C GLY A 3 5.64 -36.65 13.79
N GLN A 4 4.67 -36.79 14.67
CA GLN A 4 3.87 -35.67 15.14
C GLN A 4 4.77 -34.71 15.92
N CYS A 5 5.07 -33.55 15.33
CA CYS A 5 5.64 -32.42 16.06
C CYS A 5 4.58 -31.87 17.03
N THR A 6 4.52 -32.42 18.24
CA THR A 6 3.84 -31.82 19.37
C THR A 6 4.64 -30.61 19.84
N SER A 7 4.49 -29.48 19.14
CA SER A 7 5.01 -28.21 19.64
C SER A 7 4.27 -27.87 20.94
N PRO A 8 4.95 -27.60 22.05
CA PRO A 8 4.29 -27.26 23.29
C PRO A 8 3.47 -25.98 23.06
N VAL A 9 2.17 -26.08 23.32
CA VAL A 9 1.27 -24.93 23.36
C VAL A 9 1.69 -24.11 24.57
N VAL A 10 2.57 -23.14 24.35
CA VAL A 10 2.93 -22.17 25.37
C VAL A 10 1.70 -21.31 25.59
N SER A 11 1.01 -21.58 26.69
CA SER A 11 -0.12 -20.82 27.20
C SER A 11 0.23 -19.33 27.29
N MET A 12 -0.79 -18.46 27.21
CA MET A 12 -0.67 -17.01 27.32
C MET A 12 0.29 -16.63 28.46
N LEU A 13 1.53 -16.28 28.12
CA LEU A 13 2.50 -15.90 29.11
C LEU A 13 2.33 -14.40 29.41
N PRO A 14 2.21 -14.00 30.69
CA PRO A 14 2.27 -12.58 31.08
C PRO A 14 3.61 -11.97 30.64
N LEU A 15 3.72 -10.65 30.57
CA LEU A 15 4.87 -9.91 30.01
C LEU A 15 6.28 -10.36 30.53
N ASN A 16 6.35 -11.06 31.66
CA ASN A 16 7.54 -11.75 32.18
C ASN A 16 7.94 -13.02 31.39
N ALA A 17 7.22 -13.34 30.31
CA ALA A 17 7.42 -14.47 29.40
C ALA A 17 8.85 -14.58 28.88
N LEU A 18 9.50 -13.45 28.60
CA LEU A 18 10.81 -13.38 27.94
C LEU A 18 11.96 -13.95 28.77
N ASN A 19 11.72 -14.25 30.05
CA ASN A 19 12.67 -14.93 30.93
C ASN A 19 12.52 -16.46 30.97
N HIS A 20 11.65 -17.05 30.16
CA HIS A 20 11.47 -18.51 30.12
C HIS A 20 12.77 -19.22 29.66
N PRO A 21 13.22 -20.29 30.33
CA PRO A 21 14.50 -20.94 30.03
C PRO A 21 14.61 -21.43 28.58
N GLU A 22 13.50 -21.85 27.96
CA GLU A 22 13.48 -22.25 26.55
C GLU A 22 13.76 -21.09 25.58
N ILE A 23 13.56 -19.83 25.99
CA ILE A 23 13.91 -18.64 25.19
C ILE A 23 15.42 -18.45 25.08
N ARG A 24 16.18 -19.02 26.03
CA ARG A 24 17.64 -18.90 26.09
C ARG A 24 18.36 -19.97 25.26
N THR A 25 17.64 -20.92 24.68
CA THR A 25 18.22 -21.97 23.84
C THR A 25 18.37 -21.49 22.39
N ALA A 26 19.61 -21.31 21.94
CA ALA A 26 19.90 -20.91 20.58
C ALA A 26 19.31 -21.90 19.56
N GLY A 27 18.62 -21.38 18.54
CA GLY A 27 18.00 -22.18 17.48
C GLY A 27 16.61 -22.74 17.79
N ALA A 28 16.09 -22.59 19.01
CA ALA A 28 14.72 -22.95 19.34
C ALA A 28 13.71 -22.07 18.58
N LYS A 29 12.65 -22.69 18.04
CA LYS A 29 11.52 -21.97 17.45
C LYS A 29 10.44 -21.79 18.51
N LEU A 30 9.99 -20.55 18.68
CA LEU A 30 9.01 -20.19 19.68
C LEU A 30 7.80 -19.56 19.00
N ARG A 31 6.62 -19.82 19.56
CA ARG A 31 5.38 -19.15 19.15
C ARG A 31 4.88 -18.30 20.30
N LEU A 32 4.90 -16.98 20.10
CA LEU A 32 4.42 -16.02 21.07
C LEU A 32 2.98 -15.64 20.75
N HIS A 33 2.11 -15.71 21.76
CA HIS A 33 0.71 -15.34 21.66
C HIS A 33 0.44 -14.16 22.59
N PHE A 34 -0.09 -13.08 22.03
CA PHE A 34 -0.45 -11.87 22.78
C PHE A 34 -1.93 -11.58 22.60
N ALA A 35 -2.62 -11.31 23.70
CA ALA A 35 -3.93 -10.69 23.71
C ALA A 35 -3.77 -9.27 24.29
N PHE A 36 -4.26 -8.27 23.57
CA PHE A 36 -4.12 -6.87 23.95
C PHE A 36 -5.34 -6.08 23.47
N ASN A 37 -5.56 -4.92 24.09
CA ASN A 37 -6.61 -3.99 23.71
C ASN A 37 -6.04 -2.57 23.74
N SER A 38 -6.47 -1.73 22.80
CA SER A 38 -6.16 -0.32 22.75
C SER A 38 -7.33 0.44 22.15
N ALA A 39 -7.56 1.66 22.62
CA ALA A 39 -8.41 2.59 21.91
C ALA A 39 -7.78 2.92 20.54
N LEU A 40 -8.63 3.16 19.53
CA LEU A 40 -8.18 3.67 18.24
C LEU A 40 -7.56 5.05 18.44
N ASN A 41 -6.41 5.27 17.82
CA ASN A 41 -5.77 6.58 17.84
C ASN A 41 -6.64 7.59 17.07
N THR A 42 -6.65 8.85 17.51
CA THR A 42 -7.26 9.97 16.79
C THR A 42 -6.24 10.81 16.03
N GLY A 43 -4.95 10.56 16.24
CA GLY A 43 -3.89 11.05 15.35
C GLY A 43 -3.83 10.28 14.03
N LEU A 44 -2.88 10.63 13.17
CA LEU A 44 -2.78 10.07 11.81
C LEU A 44 -1.74 8.94 11.68
N ASN A 45 -1.39 8.29 12.80
CA ASN A 45 -0.32 7.29 12.89
C ASN A 45 -0.78 6.06 13.69
N GLY A 46 -0.23 4.89 13.36
CA GLY A 46 -0.60 3.61 13.95
C GLY A 46 -1.91 3.07 13.37
N LEU A 47 -2.70 2.40 14.18
CA LEU A 47 -4.10 2.09 13.88
C LEU A 47 -4.97 3.24 14.39
N TYR A 48 -5.66 3.92 13.48
CA TYR A 48 -6.37 5.16 13.81
C TYR A 48 -7.73 5.27 13.15
N ARG A 49 -8.55 6.14 13.72
CA ARG A 49 -9.87 6.51 13.20
C ARG A 49 -9.77 7.83 12.44
N SER A 50 -10.13 7.82 11.16
CA SER A 50 -10.40 9.02 10.35
C SER A 50 -11.91 9.19 10.20
N THR A 51 -12.36 10.39 9.80
CA THR A 51 -13.79 10.66 9.57
C THR A 51 -14.00 11.45 8.30
N PHE A 52 -15.15 11.28 7.65
CA PHE A 52 -15.57 12.15 6.57
C PHE A 52 -17.06 12.47 6.66
N THR A 53 -17.45 13.60 6.08
CA THR A 53 -18.86 13.93 5.88
C THR A 53 -19.34 13.33 4.56
N ASN A 54 -20.38 12.50 4.62
CA ASN A 54 -21.01 11.92 3.44
C ASN A 54 -21.96 12.92 2.75
N ASP A 55 -22.53 12.53 1.61
CA ASP A 55 -23.43 13.39 0.83
C ASP A 55 -24.74 13.74 1.57
N ALA A 56 -25.11 12.96 2.59
CA ALA A 56 -26.25 13.22 3.46
C ALA A 56 -25.92 14.16 4.65
N GLY A 57 -24.68 14.65 4.75
CA GLY A 57 -24.24 15.52 5.85
C GLY A 57 -23.84 14.77 7.13
N ASN A 58 -23.89 13.44 7.14
CA ASN A 58 -23.54 12.63 8.30
C ASN A 58 -22.03 12.41 8.39
N GLN A 59 -21.49 12.46 9.62
CA GLN A 59 -20.09 12.10 9.88
C GLN A 59 -19.96 10.57 9.93
N VAL A 60 -19.08 10.03 9.08
CA VAL A 60 -18.85 8.60 8.92
C VAL A 60 -17.40 8.29 9.32
N SER A 61 -17.21 7.21 10.07
CA SER A 61 -15.88 6.80 10.55
C SER A 61 -15.19 5.84 9.57
N ILE A 62 -13.87 5.92 9.54
CA ILE A 62 -12.97 5.04 8.80
C ILE A 62 -11.95 4.51 9.79
N VAL A 63 -11.65 3.21 9.74
CA VAL A 63 -10.49 2.66 10.44
C VAL A 63 -9.40 2.39 9.41
N THR A 64 -8.22 2.93 9.65
CA THR A 64 -7.09 2.82 8.72
C THR A 64 -5.77 2.75 9.49
N THR A 65 -4.72 2.40 8.78
CA THR A 65 -3.38 2.18 9.32
C THR A 65 -2.37 3.12 8.66
N GLN A 66 -1.42 3.62 9.44
CA GLN A 66 -0.22 4.31 8.97
C GLN A 66 0.94 3.92 9.87
N PHE A 67 1.74 2.95 9.45
CA PHE A 67 2.76 2.36 10.31
C PHE A 67 4.17 2.92 10.11
N GLU A 68 4.45 3.56 8.97
CA GLU A 68 5.75 4.17 8.76
C GLU A 68 5.93 5.42 9.65
N ALA A 69 7.06 5.60 10.35
CA ALA A 69 8.26 4.73 10.35
C ALA A 69 8.25 3.63 11.42
N THR A 70 7.67 3.89 12.61
CA THR A 70 7.79 3.01 13.79
C THR A 70 6.47 2.94 14.57
N TYR A 71 5.34 2.92 13.85
CA TYR A 71 4.01 2.97 14.45
C TYR A 71 3.25 1.64 14.37
N ALA A 72 3.79 0.59 13.73
CA ALA A 72 3.18 -0.74 13.78
C ALA A 72 3.05 -1.23 15.23
N ARG A 73 4.07 -0.94 16.06
CA ARG A 73 4.07 -1.24 17.50
C ARG A 73 2.93 -0.59 18.30
N ARG A 74 2.24 0.42 17.76
CA ARG A 74 1.06 1.04 18.38
C ARG A 74 -0.23 0.28 18.06
N ALA A 75 -0.21 -0.59 17.05
CA ALA A 75 -1.35 -1.41 16.66
C ALA A 75 -1.22 -2.85 17.19
N PHE A 76 -0.02 -3.43 17.20
CA PHE A 76 0.22 -4.77 17.73
C PHE A 76 1.68 -4.94 18.21
N PRO A 77 1.94 -5.80 19.22
CA PRO A 77 3.29 -6.12 19.65
C PRO A 77 4.10 -6.79 18.53
N CYS A 78 5.24 -6.19 18.16
CA CYS A 78 6.10 -6.70 17.10
C CYS A 78 7.55 -6.21 17.22
N PHE A 79 8.46 -6.89 16.53
CA PHE A 79 9.84 -6.42 16.32
C PHE A 79 9.83 -5.36 15.21
N ASP A 80 9.50 -4.13 15.61
CA ASP A 80 9.18 -3.03 14.69
C ASP A 80 10.42 -2.30 14.16
N GLU A 81 11.30 -3.05 13.50
CA GLU A 81 12.43 -2.54 12.73
C GLU A 81 12.41 -3.12 11.31
N PRO A 82 12.76 -2.35 10.27
CA PRO A 82 12.63 -2.79 8.88
C PRO A 82 13.40 -4.08 8.54
N ALA A 83 14.50 -4.36 9.24
CA ALA A 83 15.32 -5.56 9.04
C ALA A 83 14.60 -6.87 9.41
N TYR A 84 13.66 -6.83 10.37
CA TYR A 84 12.94 -8.01 10.85
C TYR A 84 11.73 -8.33 9.96
N LYS A 85 12.01 -8.71 8.71
CA LYS A 85 10.95 -9.07 7.75
C LYS A 85 10.30 -10.42 8.10
N ALA A 86 8.97 -10.45 8.05
CA ALA A 86 8.15 -11.63 8.34
C ALA A 86 6.98 -11.76 7.34
N ASN A 87 6.31 -12.91 7.36
CA ASN A 87 5.04 -13.13 6.69
C ASN A 87 3.90 -12.74 7.64
N PHE A 88 2.85 -12.10 7.12
CA PHE A 88 1.70 -11.67 7.91
C PHE A 88 0.42 -12.33 7.40
N SER A 89 -0.34 -12.95 8.31
CA SER A 89 -1.69 -13.42 8.05
C SER A 89 -2.63 -12.54 8.87
N LEU A 90 -3.54 -11.83 8.19
CA LEU A 90 -4.40 -10.83 8.79
C LEU A 90 -5.85 -11.29 8.76
N THR A 91 -6.50 -11.22 9.91
CA THR A 91 -7.95 -11.35 10.07
C THR A 91 -8.48 -10.07 10.73
N VAL A 92 -9.55 -9.50 10.16
CA VAL A 92 -10.22 -8.31 10.69
C VAL A 92 -11.66 -8.69 10.98
N ASP A 93 -12.11 -8.43 12.20
CA ASP A 93 -13.43 -8.80 12.72
C ASP A 93 -14.26 -7.56 13.08
N GLY A 94 -15.57 -7.74 13.27
CA GLY A 94 -16.49 -6.70 13.70
C GLY A 94 -16.77 -5.64 12.63
N ILE A 95 -16.67 -6.01 11.35
CA ILE A 95 -16.83 -5.07 10.25
C ILE A 95 -18.33 -4.87 9.95
N PRO A 96 -18.85 -3.63 9.90
CA PRO A 96 -20.24 -3.40 9.51
C PRO A 96 -20.51 -3.87 8.07
N PRO A 97 -21.69 -4.43 7.75
CA PRO A 97 -22.01 -4.91 6.40
C PRO A 97 -21.87 -3.89 5.28
N SER A 98 -22.07 -2.61 5.58
CA SER A 98 -21.95 -1.51 4.62
C SER A 98 -20.50 -1.07 4.37
N TYR A 99 -19.53 -1.66 5.08
CA TYR A 99 -18.11 -1.30 4.98
C TYR A 99 -17.41 -2.32 4.10
N THR A 100 -16.45 -1.84 3.32
CA THR A 100 -15.47 -2.66 2.62
C THR A 100 -14.22 -2.76 3.48
N ALA A 101 -13.67 -3.97 3.59
CA ALA A 101 -12.38 -4.21 4.23
C ALA A 101 -11.32 -4.53 3.19
N LEU A 102 -10.21 -3.80 3.27
CA LEU A 102 -9.04 -3.96 2.41
C LEU A 102 -7.84 -4.31 3.25
N GLY A 103 -6.95 -5.12 2.69
CA GLY A 103 -5.66 -5.47 3.24
C GLY A 103 -4.65 -5.74 2.13
N ASN A 104 -3.39 -5.95 2.50
CA ASN A 104 -2.30 -6.17 1.53
C ASN A 104 -2.58 -7.31 0.54
N MET A 105 -3.23 -8.39 0.99
CA MET A 105 -3.54 -9.56 0.16
C MET A 105 -5.05 -9.64 -0.16
N PRO A 106 -5.46 -10.40 -1.18
CA PRO A 106 -6.88 -10.67 -1.43
C PRO A 106 -7.54 -11.41 -0.25
N PRO A 107 -8.85 -11.22 -0.02
CA PRO A 107 -9.60 -11.97 0.99
C PRO A 107 -9.67 -13.46 0.60
N VAL A 108 -9.43 -14.34 1.56
CA VAL A 108 -9.55 -15.81 1.42
C VAL A 108 -10.80 -16.37 2.09
N SER A 109 -11.36 -15.66 3.06
CA SER A 109 -12.64 -16.00 3.68
C SER A 109 -13.39 -14.74 4.11
N ASN A 110 -14.72 -14.79 4.03
CA ASN A 110 -15.62 -13.79 4.58
C ASN A 110 -16.77 -14.51 5.30
N ALA A 111 -16.94 -14.26 6.59
CA ALA A 111 -17.93 -14.92 7.43
C ALA A 111 -18.80 -13.89 8.14
N THR A 112 -20.12 -14.05 8.05
CA THR A 112 -21.08 -13.21 8.77
C THR A 112 -21.22 -13.66 10.21
N ASN A 113 -21.12 -12.72 11.14
CA ASN A 113 -21.27 -12.92 12.57
C ASN A 113 -22.74 -12.89 13.00
N ALA A 114 -23.04 -13.44 14.17
CA ALA A 114 -24.40 -13.48 14.72
C ALA A 114 -24.99 -12.08 15.01
N ASP A 115 -24.14 -11.08 15.25
CA ASP A 115 -24.52 -9.68 15.49
C ASP A 115 -24.74 -8.88 14.19
N GLY A 116 -24.61 -9.53 13.03
CA GLY A 116 -24.74 -8.92 11.72
C GLY A 116 -23.48 -8.22 11.21
N THR A 117 -22.38 -8.18 11.96
CA THR A 117 -21.06 -7.78 11.42
C THR A 117 -20.46 -8.92 10.61
N TYR A 118 -19.30 -8.70 9.98
CA TYR A 118 -18.56 -9.78 9.33
C TYR A 118 -17.07 -9.77 9.68
N THR A 119 -16.47 -10.96 9.58
CA THR A 119 -15.04 -11.21 9.70
C THR A 119 -14.45 -11.52 8.34
N VAL A 120 -13.35 -10.87 7.98
CA VAL A 120 -12.58 -11.17 6.76
C VAL A 120 -11.19 -11.67 7.14
N THR A 121 -10.76 -12.75 6.48
CA THR A 121 -9.37 -13.22 6.54
C THR A 121 -8.72 -12.97 5.18
N PHE A 122 -7.54 -12.36 5.19
CA PHE A 122 -6.74 -12.11 3.99
C PHE A 122 -5.67 -13.19 3.80
N GLY A 123 -5.22 -13.34 2.56
CA GLY A 123 -4.08 -14.21 2.25
C GLY A 123 -2.81 -13.83 3.01
N THR A 124 -1.91 -14.79 3.20
CA THR A 124 -0.62 -14.54 3.84
C THR A 124 0.29 -13.72 2.93
N THR A 125 0.87 -12.64 3.45
CA THR A 125 1.79 -11.77 2.68
C THR A 125 3.10 -12.49 2.35
N PRO A 126 3.82 -12.06 1.31
CA PRO A 126 5.25 -12.37 1.20
C PRO A 126 6.02 -11.78 2.38
N ARG A 127 7.30 -12.16 2.50
CA ARG A 127 8.18 -11.67 3.55
C ARG A 127 8.41 -10.16 3.38
N MET A 128 7.84 -9.36 4.29
CA MET A 128 7.89 -7.90 4.26
C MET A 128 8.16 -7.30 5.65
N SER A 129 8.46 -6.01 5.72
CA SER A 129 8.69 -5.30 6.97
C SER A 129 7.37 -4.90 7.65
N THR A 130 7.36 -4.73 8.98
CA THR A 130 6.16 -4.40 9.78
C THR A 130 5.45 -3.14 9.33
N TYR A 131 6.20 -2.10 8.93
CA TYR A 131 5.65 -0.81 8.53
C TYR A 131 4.83 -0.84 7.23
N LEU A 132 4.95 -1.91 6.44
CA LEU A 132 4.20 -2.11 5.19
C LEU A 132 2.85 -2.79 5.40
N LEU A 133 2.59 -3.34 6.60
CA LEU A 133 1.30 -3.94 6.91
C LEU A 133 0.20 -2.88 6.84
N ALA A 134 -0.86 -3.19 6.12
CA ALA A 134 -1.93 -2.26 5.83
C ALA A 134 -3.27 -2.97 5.86
N PHE A 135 -4.23 -2.34 6.53
CA PHE A 135 -5.63 -2.62 6.35
C PHE A 135 -6.47 -1.36 6.58
N VAL A 136 -7.64 -1.35 5.95
CA VAL A 136 -8.61 -0.26 5.98
C VAL A 136 -10.01 -0.86 6.01
N THR A 137 -10.88 -0.30 6.85
CA THR A 137 -12.32 -0.59 6.82
C THR A 137 -13.10 0.73 6.70
N ALA A 138 -13.86 0.86 5.62
CA ALA A 138 -14.62 2.07 5.31
C ALA A 138 -15.74 1.78 4.30
N PRO A 139 -16.80 2.59 4.26
CA PRO A 139 -17.75 2.57 3.16
C PRO A 139 -17.10 3.21 1.92
N MET A 140 -16.69 2.35 0.99
CA MET A 140 -15.90 2.74 -0.18
C MET A 140 -16.62 2.38 -1.48
N VAL A 141 -16.37 3.18 -2.50
CA VAL A 141 -16.65 2.87 -3.90
C VAL A 141 -15.32 2.60 -4.60
N SER A 142 -15.35 1.74 -5.62
CA SER A 142 -14.15 1.37 -6.35
C SER A 142 -14.37 1.28 -7.85
N VAL A 143 -13.28 1.51 -8.58
CA VAL A 143 -13.14 1.15 -9.99
C VAL A 143 -11.93 0.24 -10.13
N THR A 144 -12.03 -0.75 -11.01
CA THR A 144 -11.03 -1.82 -11.14
C THR A 144 -10.73 -2.08 -12.61
N THR A 145 -9.47 -2.37 -12.90
CA THR A 145 -8.99 -2.84 -14.20
C THR A 145 -7.93 -3.92 -14.00
N THR A 146 -7.50 -4.57 -15.06
CA THR A 146 -6.32 -5.44 -15.10
C THR A 146 -5.21 -4.75 -15.86
N ALA A 147 -3.97 -4.87 -15.38
CA ALA A 147 -2.77 -4.32 -16.03
C ALA A 147 -1.56 -5.22 -15.78
N GLY A 148 -0.47 -4.97 -16.50
CA GLY A 148 0.76 -5.74 -16.41
C GLY A 148 0.71 -7.10 -17.13
N VAL A 149 1.89 -7.70 -17.28
CA VAL A 149 2.12 -8.97 -17.99
C VAL A 149 1.34 -10.13 -17.36
N HIS A 150 1.07 -10.06 -16.05
CA HIS A 150 0.35 -11.08 -15.30
C HIS A 150 -1.12 -10.76 -15.01
N ASN A 151 -1.71 -9.76 -15.68
CA ASN A 151 -3.09 -9.33 -15.44
C ASN A 151 -3.35 -9.01 -13.95
N VAL A 152 -2.45 -8.24 -13.34
CA VAL A 152 -2.58 -7.77 -11.96
C VAL A 152 -3.86 -6.96 -11.83
N THR A 153 -4.66 -7.26 -10.80
CA THR A 153 -5.89 -6.52 -10.52
C THR A 153 -5.55 -5.16 -9.92
N VAL A 154 -5.74 -4.07 -10.65
CA VAL A 154 -5.53 -2.71 -10.16
C VAL A 154 -6.87 -2.11 -9.78
N SER A 155 -7.02 -1.66 -8.55
CA SER A 155 -8.25 -1.07 -8.03
C SER A 155 -7.98 0.28 -7.39
N VAL A 156 -8.85 1.25 -7.61
CA VAL A 156 -8.83 2.53 -6.90
C VAL A 156 -10.11 2.67 -6.09
N TYR A 157 -9.93 2.86 -4.78
CA TYR A 157 -10.97 3.03 -3.78
C TYR A 157 -11.02 4.46 -3.30
N ALA A 158 -12.22 4.97 -3.09
CA ALA A 158 -12.44 6.22 -2.37
C ALA A 158 -13.67 6.11 -1.49
N VAL A 159 -13.78 7.00 -0.51
CA VAL A 159 -15.02 7.16 0.27
C VAL A 159 -16.20 7.42 -0.65
N ALA A 160 -17.35 6.82 -0.32
CA ALA A 160 -18.58 6.92 -1.10
C ALA A 160 -19.13 8.37 -1.10
N ARG A 161 -18.66 9.17 -2.07
CA ARG A 161 -19.13 10.51 -2.37
C ARG A 161 -19.25 10.68 -3.87
N ALA A 162 -20.30 11.36 -4.32
CA ALA A 162 -20.57 11.57 -5.75
C ALA A 162 -19.39 12.25 -6.50
N ASP A 163 -18.65 13.14 -5.83
CA ASP A 163 -17.55 13.89 -6.42
C ASP A 163 -16.27 13.07 -6.65
N ASN A 164 -16.21 11.83 -6.19
CA ASN A 164 -15.02 10.98 -6.34
C ASN A 164 -15.02 10.13 -7.61
N ALA A 165 -16.15 9.95 -8.29
CA ALA A 165 -16.28 9.01 -9.42
C ALA A 165 -15.29 9.28 -10.55
N TYR A 166 -15.16 10.53 -11.01
CA TYR A 166 -14.20 10.87 -12.08
C TYR A 166 -12.75 10.81 -11.60
N LYS A 167 -12.49 11.12 -10.31
CA LYS A 167 -11.13 11.13 -9.73
C LYS A 167 -10.55 9.73 -9.66
N ILE A 168 -11.35 8.75 -9.22
CA ILE A 168 -10.92 7.36 -9.12
C ILE A 168 -10.71 6.73 -10.51
N ALA A 169 -11.52 7.11 -11.50
CA ALA A 169 -11.35 6.64 -12.88
C ALA A 169 -10.04 7.14 -13.51
N TYR A 170 -9.71 8.42 -13.33
CA TYR A 170 -8.44 8.98 -13.81
C TYR A 170 -7.22 8.34 -13.13
N ALA A 171 -7.30 8.16 -11.80
CA ALA A 171 -6.25 7.49 -11.04
C ALA A 171 -6.07 6.03 -11.48
N LEU A 172 -7.16 5.33 -11.81
CA LEU A 172 -7.10 3.95 -12.28
C LEU A 172 -6.35 3.82 -13.61
N ASP A 173 -6.73 4.62 -14.61
CA ASP A 173 -6.08 4.63 -15.94
C ASP A 173 -4.58 4.93 -15.82
N SER A 174 -4.24 5.96 -15.03
CA SER A 174 -2.85 6.33 -14.84
C SER A 174 -2.04 5.26 -14.13
N SER A 175 -2.62 4.59 -13.15
CA SER A 175 -1.91 3.58 -12.35
C SER A 175 -1.69 2.28 -13.12
N ALA A 176 -2.64 1.90 -13.99
CA ALA A 176 -2.48 0.81 -14.93
C ALA A 176 -1.27 1.07 -15.86
N ARG A 177 -1.20 2.28 -16.45
CA ARG A 177 -0.07 2.67 -17.32
C ARG A 177 1.27 2.72 -16.59
N VAL A 178 1.27 3.19 -15.35
CA VAL A 178 2.49 3.24 -14.52
C VAL A 178 2.97 1.83 -14.17
N LEU A 179 2.06 0.89 -13.91
CA LEU A 179 2.41 -0.51 -13.69
C LEU A 179 3.07 -1.10 -14.94
N ASP A 180 2.44 -0.95 -16.11
CA ASP A 180 2.98 -1.43 -17.39
C ASP A 180 4.37 -0.84 -17.67
N TYR A 181 4.52 0.46 -17.42
CA TYR A 181 5.80 1.16 -17.58
C TYR A 181 6.89 0.59 -16.68
N PHE A 182 6.61 0.36 -15.39
CA PHE A 182 7.61 -0.15 -14.46
C PHE A 182 7.97 -1.61 -14.72
N GLU A 183 6.99 -2.46 -15.07
CA GLU A 183 7.28 -3.84 -15.46
C GLU A 183 8.18 -3.89 -16.70
N ALA A 184 7.89 -3.07 -17.72
CA ALA A 184 8.71 -2.99 -18.93
C ALA A 184 10.10 -2.38 -18.67
N THR A 185 10.19 -1.39 -17.78
CA THR A 185 11.46 -0.70 -17.49
C THR A 185 12.41 -1.54 -16.66
N PHE A 186 11.88 -2.27 -15.66
CA PHE A 186 12.69 -3.10 -14.77
C PHE A 186 12.83 -4.55 -15.25
N ASP A 187 12.15 -4.92 -16.33
CA ASP A 187 12.06 -6.29 -16.84
C ASP A 187 11.68 -7.28 -15.72
N LEU A 188 10.75 -6.84 -14.87
CA LEU A 188 10.33 -7.56 -13.67
C LEU A 188 8.83 -7.42 -13.50
N ALA A 189 8.12 -8.54 -13.61
CA ALA A 189 6.70 -8.59 -13.35
C ALA A 189 6.38 -8.28 -11.87
N PHE A 190 5.27 -7.61 -11.65
CA PHE A 190 4.82 -7.28 -10.31
C PHE A 190 4.48 -8.57 -9.54
N PRO A 191 5.02 -8.76 -8.32
CA PRO A 191 5.02 -10.06 -7.66
C PRO A 191 3.69 -10.44 -6.98
N LEU A 192 2.71 -9.54 -6.96
CA LEU A 192 1.48 -9.70 -6.18
C LEU A 192 0.23 -9.64 -7.07
N PRO A 193 -0.86 -10.32 -6.68
CA PRO A 193 -2.01 -10.51 -7.58
C PRO A 193 -2.87 -9.25 -7.75
N LYS A 194 -2.71 -8.24 -6.88
CA LYS A 194 -3.50 -7.01 -6.90
C LYS A 194 -2.69 -5.79 -6.46
N ILE A 195 -3.16 -4.61 -6.85
CA ILE A 195 -2.73 -3.31 -6.34
C ILE A 195 -3.99 -2.50 -6.03
N ASP A 196 -4.20 -2.19 -4.75
CA ASP A 196 -5.25 -1.30 -4.31
C ASP A 196 -4.66 0.08 -4.03
N MET A 197 -5.30 1.12 -4.52
CA MET A 197 -5.04 2.50 -4.14
C MET A 197 -6.24 3.04 -3.38
N VAL A 198 -6.03 3.59 -2.19
CA VAL A 198 -7.12 4.01 -1.31
C VAL A 198 -6.98 5.50 -0.99
N ALA A 199 -8.00 6.26 -1.38
CA ALA A 199 -8.14 7.67 -1.04
C ALA A 199 -8.64 7.83 0.40
N ILE A 200 -7.75 8.20 1.31
CA ILE A 200 -8.10 8.48 2.71
C ILE A 200 -8.28 10.00 2.89
N PRO A 201 -9.40 10.47 3.46
CA PRO A 201 -9.68 11.90 3.69
C PRO A 201 -8.61 12.59 4.54
N ASP A 202 -8.32 12.03 5.72
CA ASP A 202 -7.32 12.55 6.64
C ASP A 202 -6.05 11.71 6.55
N PHE A 203 -5.04 12.20 5.83
CA PHE A 203 -3.78 11.50 5.68
C PHE A 203 -2.62 12.49 5.87
N ALA A 204 -1.73 12.21 6.82
CA ALA A 204 -0.65 13.13 7.19
C ALA A 204 0.39 13.31 6.08
N ALA A 205 0.69 12.22 5.37
CA ALA A 205 1.59 12.21 4.24
C ALA A 205 0.83 12.51 2.93
N GLY A 206 1.57 12.71 1.83
CA GLY A 206 0.95 12.80 0.50
C GLY A 206 0.40 11.45 0.03
N ALA A 207 1.22 10.41 0.19
CA ALA A 207 0.90 9.02 -0.07
C ALA A 207 1.78 8.09 0.79
N MET A 208 1.42 6.81 0.87
CA MET A 208 2.19 5.75 1.53
C MET A 208 2.12 4.48 0.67
N GLU A 209 3.28 3.94 0.32
CA GLU A 209 3.48 2.80 -0.57
C GLU A 209 3.33 1.43 0.13
N SER A 210 2.37 1.32 1.05
CA SER A 210 2.13 0.05 1.72
C SER A 210 1.82 -1.04 0.69
N THR A 211 2.46 -2.20 0.85
CA THR A 211 2.46 -3.29 -0.15
C THR A 211 1.04 -3.59 -0.63
N CYS A 212 0.77 -3.38 -1.92
CA CYS A 212 -0.56 -3.61 -2.55
C CYS A 212 -1.73 -2.81 -1.99
N THR A 213 -1.52 -1.86 -1.08
CA THR A 213 -2.56 -0.93 -0.60
C THR A 213 -1.94 0.44 -0.45
N ALA A 214 -1.63 1.06 -1.58
CA ALA A 214 -1.12 2.42 -1.60
C ALA A 214 -2.19 3.37 -1.07
N ARG A 215 -1.87 4.18 -0.07
CA ARG A 215 -2.81 5.15 0.51
C ARG A 215 -2.42 6.54 0.07
N CYS A 216 -3.38 7.33 -0.36
CA CYS A 216 -3.15 8.71 -0.78
C CYS A 216 -4.11 9.63 -0.04
N ALA A 217 -3.66 10.85 0.28
CA ALA A 217 -4.56 11.90 0.72
C ALA A 217 -5.60 12.16 -0.39
N ALA A 218 -6.89 12.25 -0.03
CA ALA A 218 -7.99 12.44 -0.98
C ALA A 218 -7.76 13.53 -2.08
N PRO A 219 -7.21 14.74 -1.79
CA PRO A 219 -6.96 15.73 -2.84
C PRO A 219 -5.81 15.36 -3.80
N ARG A 220 -4.99 14.36 -3.46
CA ARG A 220 -3.79 13.97 -4.24
C ARG A 220 -3.92 12.64 -4.96
N VAL A 221 -5.05 11.93 -4.86
CA VAL A 221 -5.29 10.70 -5.62
C VAL A 221 -5.20 10.96 -7.13
N ALA A 222 -5.69 12.12 -7.59
CA ALA A 222 -5.51 12.59 -8.96
C ALA A 222 -4.12 13.16 -9.26
N CYS A 223 -3.29 13.45 -8.25
CA CYS A 223 -1.99 14.12 -8.39
C CYS A 223 -0.81 13.14 -8.29
N CYS A 224 -0.97 12.00 -7.58
CA CYS A 224 -0.04 10.86 -7.64
C CYS A 224 0.05 10.27 -9.06
N SER A 225 -0.99 10.43 -9.87
CA SER A 225 -1.01 10.07 -11.28
C SER A 225 -0.64 11.20 -12.24
N ALA A 226 -0.87 12.46 -11.89
CA ALA A 226 -0.76 13.60 -12.80
C ALA A 226 0.60 14.32 -12.77
N HIS A 227 1.70 13.59 -12.99
CA HIS A 227 2.96 14.17 -13.46
C HIS A 227 3.45 13.54 -14.77
N ALA A 228 2.51 13.14 -15.62
CA ALA A 228 2.73 12.95 -17.04
C ALA A 228 1.69 13.80 -17.79
N ARG A 229 2.00 15.08 -18.03
CA ARG A 229 1.30 15.85 -19.07
C ARG A 229 2.25 15.95 -20.26
N ASP A 230 1.85 15.29 -21.34
CA ASP A 230 2.35 15.55 -22.68
C ASP A 230 2.10 17.03 -23.04
N ASP A 231 3.02 17.61 -23.83
CA ASP A 231 3.02 18.96 -24.41
C ASP A 231 3.56 20.16 -23.61
N VAL A 232 4.56 19.95 -22.74
CA VAL A 232 5.48 21.06 -22.37
C VAL A 232 6.92 20.65 -22.64
N PRO A 233 7.67 21.34 -23.53
CA PRO A 233 9.08 21.02 -23.73
C PRO A 233 9.81 21.18 -22.40
N VAL A 234 10.40 20.09 -21.93
CA VAL A 234 11.21 19.98 -20.71
C VAL A 234 12.31 21.05 -20.76
N ARG A 235 12.07 22.19 -20.12
CA ARG A 235 13.15 23.09 -19.70
C ARG A 235 13.61 22.60 -18.34
N ALA A 236 14.61 21.73 -18.34
CA ALA A 236 15.41 21.47 -17.17
C ALA A 236 16.13 22.77 -16.77
N CYS A 237 15.55 23.53 -15.85
CA CYS A 237 16.29 24.57 -15.13
C CYS A 237 16.90 23.91 -13.90
N VAL A 238 18.17 23.52 -14.01
CA VAL A 238 18.99 23.21 -12.85
C VAL A 238 19.25 24.55 -12.13
N GLN A 239 18.61 24.77 -11.00
CA GLN A 239 19.02 25.80 -10.05
C GLN A 239 20.04 25.16 -9.10
N THR A 240 21.33 25.32 -9.42
CA THR A 240 22.37 25.20 -8.40
C THR A 240 22.26 26.41 -7.47
N GLY A 241 22.12 26.15 -6.19
CA GLY A 241 22.04 27.19 -5.17
C GLY A 241 23.33 27.99 -5.08
N ALA A 242 23.24 29.30 -5.28
CA ALA A 242 24.19 30.26 -4.75
C ALA A 242 23.47 31.62 -4.58
N SER A 243 23.72 32.25 -3.44
CA SER A 243 23.10 33.50 -3.01
C SER A 243 23.41 34.69 -3.92
N SER A 244 22.56 35.71 -3.82
CA SER A 244 22.73 37.10 -4.26
C SER A 244 22.33 37.46 -5.70
N ARG A 245 21.93 38.72 -5.84
CA ARG A 245 21.12 39.30 -6.92
C ARG A 245 21.84 39.22 -8.28
N THR A 246 21.03 39.00 -9.33
CA THR A 246 21.32 39.18 -10.78
C THR A 246 22.08 38.04 -11.49
N ALA A 247 21.37 37.19 -12.24
CA ALA A 247 21.98 36.39 -13.32
C ALA A 247 20.99 36.12 -14.48
N LYS A 248 21.43 36.44 -15.71
CA LYS A 248 20.71 36.35 -16.98
C LYS A 248 20.56 34.89 -17.45
N ARG A 249 19.38 34.52 -17.99
CA ARG A 249 19.12 33.22 -18.64
C ARG A 249 19.80 33.15 -20.02
N ARG A 250 20.61 32.13 -20.28
CA ARG A 250 20.93 31.66 -21.63
C ARG A 250 20.37 30.24 -21.79
N CYS A 251 19.51 30.03 -22.77
CA CYS A 251 19.01 28.71 -23.16
C CYS A 251 19.79 28.23 -24.38
N TRP A 252 20.30 27.00 -24.34
CA TRP A 252 20.76 26.28 -25.53
C TRP A 252 19.67 25.29 -25.94
N ALA A 253 19.40 25.20 -27.24
CA ALA A 253 18.47 24.23 -27.82
C ALA A 253 19.29 23.17 -28.59
N MET A 254 19.18 21.90 -28.21
CA MET A 254 19.68 20.79 -29.03
C MET A 254 18.57 20.34 -29.99
N ARG A 255 18.88 20.23 -31.29
CA ARG A 255 17.99 19.65 -32.31
C ARG A 255 18.23 18.14 -32.41
N PRO A 256 17.21 17.33 -32.70
CA PRO A 256 17.37 15.89 -32.91
C PRO A 256 18.08 15.57 -34.25
N SER A 257 18.89 14.51 -34.25
CA SER A 257 19.61 13.98 -35.41
C SER A 257 18.71 13.12 -36.33
N PRO A 258 18.98 13.08 -37.65
CA PRO A 258 18.18 12.32 -38.62
C PRO A 258 18.45 10.79 -38.56
N PRO A 259 17.53 9.96 -39.09
CA PRO A 259 17.62 8.50 -39.04
C PRO A 259 18.67 7.92 -40.03
N PRO A 260 19.17 6.68 -39.79
CA PRO A 260 20.19 6.06 -40.63
C PRO A 260 19.62 5.50 -41.95
N PRO A 261 20.43 5.40 -43.02
CA PRO A 261 19.99 4.89 -44.32
C PRO A 261 19.96 3.36 -44.39
N SER A 262 19.03 2.85 -45.19
CA SER A 262 18.86 1.44 -45.56
C SER A 262 20.01 0.93 -46.43
N CYS A 263 20.62 -0.21 -46.08
CA CYS A 263 21.57 -0.92 -46.94
C CYS A 263 20.89 -2.09 -47.67
N SER A 264 20.85 -2.00 -49.00
CA SER A 264 20.51 -3.07 -49.94
C SER A 264 21.71 -4.01 -50.14
N ALA A 265 21.42 -5.26 -50.45
CA ALA A 265 22.38 -6.33 -50.68
C ALA A 265 23.18 -6.15 -52.00
N SER A 266 24.48 -6.49 -51.98
CA SER A 266 25.19 -7.03 -53.16
C SER A 266 26.49 -7.79 -52.80
N ARG A 267 26.45 -9.10 -53.10
CA ARG A 267 27.42 -9.97 -53.81
C ARG A 267 28.94 -9.97 -53.49
N TRP A 268 29.40 -11.20 -53.18
CA TRP A 268 30.61 -11.94 -53.61
C TRP A 268 31.99 -11.22 -53.59
N TRP A 269 32.93 -11.69 -52.75
CA TRP A 269 33.89 -12.77 -52.99
C TRP A 269 34.24 -13.45 -51.66
#